data_AF-A0A1F0ZQ41-F1
#
_entry.id   AF-A0A1F0ZQ41-F1
#
_cell.length_a   1.000
_cell.length_b   1.000
_cell.length_c   1.000
_cell.angle_alpha   90.00
_cell.angle_beta   90.00
_cell.angle_gamma   90.00
#
_symmetry.space_group_name_H-M   'P 1'
#
loop_
_entity.id
_entity.type
_entity.pdbx_description
1 polymer ?
#
loop_
_entity_poly.entity_id
_entity_poly.type
_entity_poly.pdbx_seq_one_letter_code
_entity_poly.pdbx_strand_id
1 'polypeptide(L)'
;MKKLTQENYYKDKEYLSYSRMKQFLKCPARALAVEDGEWTESRDETPLLLGNYVHSYFESQEAHEAFLKENGDKLISKAGKTKGQLKKEFLIGDSMIASLKDDPSFNRLYHGSSTENVEKEMIVYGEIKGVPFKGKLDSVNLTQGYFADLKTMKSIYDMEWNAELRRKVPTAVNNILGFGYHSQLAIYRDLLKQMTGDEFRPIIVAVSKEEVPDKEVIRIDEEWLEEGLEEVKETIKEVWDVIQHKVEPKACGHCDYCHSQKKLNSIVTLNNLIGD
;
A
#
# COMPACT_ATOMS: atom_id res chain seq x y z
N MET A 1 -1.17 -1.76 -25.10
CA MET A 1 -1.03 -2.15 -23.69
C MET A 1 -1.94 -3.34 -23.42
N LYS A 2 -1.50 -4.30 -22.61
CA LYS A 2 -2.27 -5.49 -22.26
C LYS A 2 -3.48 -5.14 -21.37
N LYS A 3 -4.60 -5.84 -21.56
CA LYS A 3 -5.75 -5.74 -20.64
C LYS A 3 -5.38 -6.39 -19.30
N LEU A 4 -5.51 -5.62 -18.21
CA LEU A 4 -5.25 -6.11 -16.86
C LEU A 4 -6.38 -7.00 -16.35
N THR A 5 -6.01 -8.05 -15.61
CA THR A 5 -6.91 -9.00 -14.93
C THR A 5 -6.37 -9.28 -13.54
N GLN A 6 -7.19 -9.84 -12.64
CA GLN A 6 -6.74 -10.22 -11.30
C GLN A 6 -5.50 -11.14 -11.33
N GLU A 7 -5.47 -12.09 -12.28
CA GLU A 7 -4.36 -13.05 -12.45
C GLU A 7 -3.05 -12.42 -12.93
N ASN A 8 -3.13 -11.33 -13.71
CA ASN A 8 -1.96 -10.73 -14.35
C ASN A 8 -1.51 -9.41 -13.69
N TYR A 9 -2.34 -8.80 -12.84
CA TYR A 9 -2.11 -7.48 -12.25
C TYR A 9 -0.72 -7.35 -11.61
N TYR A 10 -0.34 -8.31 -10.76
CA TYR A 10 0.95 -8.29 -10.06
C TYR A 10 2.14 -8.75 -10.91
N LYS A 11 1.89 -9.42 -12.04
CA LYS A 11 2.95 -9.90 -12.96
C LYS A 11 3.25 -8.88 -14.07
N ASP A 12 2.30 -7.99 -14.33
CA ASP A 12 2.44 -6.97 -15.35
C ASP A 12 3.50 -5.92 -14.96
N LYS A 13 4.37 -5.60 -15.92
CA LYS A 13 5.39 -4.56 -15.82
C LYS A 13 5.15 -3.40 -16.81
N GLU A 14 4.13 -3.49 -17.70
CA GLU A 14 3.82 -2.45 -18.68
C GLU A 14 3.24 -1.19 -18.03
N TYR A 15 2.52 -1.35 -16.91
CA TYR A 15 2.01 -0.22 -16.13
C TYR A 15 2.81 -0.05 -14.84
N LEU A 16 3.10 1.21 -14.50
CA LEU A 16 3.65 1.58 -13.20
C LEU A 16 2.55 1.48 -12.13
N SER A 17 2.86 0.91 -10.96
CA SER A 17 2.00 0.99 -9.78
C SER A 17 2.61 1.91 -8.74
N TYR A 18 1.79 2.45 -7.84
CA TYR A 18 2.31 3.33 -6.79
C TYR A 18 3.25 2.60 -5.83
N SER A 19 2.99 1.32 -5.53
CA SER A 19 3.90 0.50 -4.73
C SER A 19 5.26 0.31 -5.40
N ARG A 20 5.29 0.09 -6.72
CA ARG A 20 6.51 -0.02 -7.52
C ARG A 20 7.25 1.33 -7.57
N MET A 21 6.55 2.42 -7.88
CA MET A 21 7.11 3.78 -7.89
C MET A 21 7.78 4.13 -6.55
N LYS A 22 7.15 3.82 -5.41
CA LYS A 22 7.74 4.05 -4.08
C LYS A 22 9.07 3.30 -3.87
N GLN A 23 9.26 2.13 -4.48
CA GLN A 23 10.55 1.43 -4.37
C GLN A 23 11.66 2.20 -5.09
N PHE A 24 11.37 2.74 -6.28
CA PHE A 24 12.30 3.55 -7.06
C PHE A 24 12.58 4.89 -6.38
N LEU A 25 11.57 5.58 -5.84
CA LEU A 25 11.79 6.83 -5.11
C LEU A 25 12.73 6.66 -3.91
N LYS A 26 12.70 5.51 -3.22
CA LYS A 26 13.61 5.23 -2.10
C LYS A 26 15.04 4.95 -2.52
N CYS A 27 15.24 4.14 -3.55
CA CYS A 27 16.55 3.81 -4.09
C CYS A 27 16.38 3.19 -5.48
N PRO A 28 16.55 3.98 -6.56
CA PRO A 28 16.40 3.48 -7.92
C PRO A 28 17.30 2.28 -8.23
N ALA A 29 18.56 2.29 -7.77
CA ALA A 29 19.51 1.21 -8.03
C ALA A 29 19.10 -0.12 -7.37
N ARG A 30 18.65 -0.08 -6.12
CA ARG A 30 18.10 -1.27 -5.44
C ARG A 30 16.84 -1.75 -6.15
N ALA A 31 15.91 -0.84 -6.45
CA ALA A 31 14.64 -1.22 -7.05
C ALA A 31 14.83 -1.89 -8.41
N LEU A 32 15.73 -1.36 -9.24
CA LEU A 32 16.08 -1.96 -10.53
C LEU A 32 16.75 -3.33 -10.36
N ALA A 33 17.75 -3.44 -9.47
CA ALA A 33 18.42 -4.72 -9.18
C ALA A 33 17.44 -5.81 -8.68
N VAL A 34 16.40 -5.45 -7.93
CA VAL A 34 15.33 -6.38 -7.54
C VAL A 34 14.49 -6.80 -8.74
N GLU A 35 14.13 -5.85 -9.62
CA GLU A 35 13.30 -6.14 -10.80
C GLU A 35 14.00 -7.01 -11.85
N ASP A 36 15.32 -6.88 -11.95
CA ASP A 36 16.19 -7.64 -12.84
C ASP A 36 16.64 -8.99 -12.24
N GLY A 37 16.31 -9.23 -10.95
CA GLY A 37 16.64 -10.47 -10.25
C GLY A 37 18.10 -10.56 -9.77
N GLU A 38 18.82 -9.44 -9.78
CA GLU A 38 20.20 -9.34 -9.28
C GLU A 38 20.27 -9.25 -7.75
N TRP A 39 19.19 -8.79 -7.10
CA TRP A 39 19.10 -8.66 -5.65
C TRP A 39 17.79 -9.24 -5.12
N THR A 40 17.90 -10.06 -4.08
CA THR A 40 16.73 -10.59 -3.35
C THR A 40 16.61 -9.87 -2.01
N GLU A 41 15.45 -9.28 -1.76
CA GLU A 41 15.17 -8.67 -0.47
C GLU A 41 14.87 -9.72 0.60
N SER A 42 15.55 -9.63 1.74
CA SER A 42 15.12 -10.29 2.96
C SER A 42 14.27 -9.29 3.75
N ARG A 43 12.97 -9.54 3.86
CA ARG A 43 12.07 -8.70 4.66
C ARG A 43 11.10 -9.55 5.46
N ASP A 44 10.71 -9.05 6.62
CA ASP A 44 9.59 -9.62 7.36
C ASP A 44 8.29 -9.38 6.58
N GLU A 45 7.70 -10.46 6.07
CA GLU A 45 6.45 -10.42 5.32
C GLU A 45 5.22 -10.39 6.25
N THR A 46 5.39 -10.58 7.56
CA THR A 46 4.30 -10.70 8.53
C THR A 46 3.30 -9.54 8.46
N PRO A 47 3.72 -8.26 8.41
CA PRO A 47 2.78 -7.14 8.32
C PRO A 47 1.94 -7.15 7.03
N LEU A 48 2.54 -7.56 5.91
CA LEU A 48 1.85 -7.66 4.62
C LEU A 48 0.87 -8.83 4.61
N LEU A 49 1.29 -9.98 5.11
CA LEU A 49 0.43 -11.17 5.24
C LEU A 49 -0.75 -10.89 6.17
N LEU A 50 -0.54 -10.18 7.28
CA LEU A 50 -1.62 -9.79 8.18
C LEU A 50 -2.62 -8.85 7.51
N GLY A 51 -2.13 -7.85 6.76
CA GLY A 51 -2.99 -6.99 5.96
C GLY A 51 -3.84 -7.80 4.97
N ASN A 52 -3.20 -8.62 4.13
CA ASN A 52 -3.89 -9.44 3.14
C ASN A 52 -4.87 -10.45 3.76
N TYR A 53 -4.58 -10.96 4.95
CA TYR A 53 -5.50 -11.83 5.70
C TYR A 53 -6.82 -11.11 5.99
N VAL A 54 -6.77 -9.86 6.44
CA VAL A 54 -7.98 -9.05 6.70
C VAL A 54 -8.66 -8.63 5.39
N HIS A 55 -7.90 -8.14 4.39
CA HIS A 55 -8.48 -7.70 3.12
C HIS A 55 -9.22 -8.83 2.40
N SER A 56 -8.59 -10.00 2.27
CA SER A 56 -9.18 -11.15 1.58
C SER A 56 -10.49 -11.60 2.22
N TYR A 57 -10.65 -11.46 3.54
CA TYR A 57 -11.91 -11.74 4.23
C TYR A 57 -13.05 -10.81 3.77
N PHE A 58 -12.77 -9.52 3.61
CA PHE A 58 -13.77 -8.53 3.18
C PHE A 58 -13.91 -8.40 1.66
N GLU A 59 -13.02 -9.03 0.89
CA GLU A 59 -13.14 -9.18 -0.56
C GLU A 59 -14.24 -10.21 -0.91
N SER A 60 -14.07 -11.47 -0.49
CA SER A 60 -15.03 -12.55 -0.67
C SER A 60 -14.61 -13.81 0.11
N GLN A 61 -15.55 -14.75 0.29
CA GLN A 61 -15.21 -16.04 0.90
C GLN A 61 -14.15 -16.79 0.07
N GLU A 62 -14.31 -16.79 -1.26
CA GLU A 62 -13.40 -17.47 -2.19
C GLU A 62 -11.99 -16.87 -2.15
N ALA A 63 -11.88 -15.54 -2.08
CA ALA A 63 -10.60 -14.85 -1.97
C ALA A 63 -9.88 -15.19 -0.66
N HIS A 64 -10.61 -15.24 0.46
CA HIS A 64 -10.05 -15.61 1.75
C HIS A 64 -9.56 -17.06 1.79
N GLU A 65 -10.35 -18.00 1.26
CA GLU A 65 -9.96 -19.41 1.15
C GLU A 65 -8.73 -19.59 0.25
N ALA A 66 -8.66 -18.86 -0.87
CA ALA A 66 -7.50 -18.88 -1.76
C ALA A 66 -6.24 -18.33 -1.06
N PHE A 67 -6.37 -17.21 -0.34
CA PHE A 67 -5.27 -16.62 0.43
C PHE A 67 -4.73 -17.59 1.49
N LEU A 68 -5.63 -18.23 2.24
CA LEU A 68 -5.29 -19.23 3.26
C LEU A 68 -4.58 -20.44 2.66
N LYS A 69 -5.04 -20.92 1.50
CA LYS A 69 -4.41 -22.06 0.81
C LYS A 69 -3.01 -21.73 0.32
N GLU A 70 -2.81 -20.55 -0.27
CA GLU A 70 -1.52 -20.10 -0.79
C GLU A 70 -0.51 -19.81 0.33
N ASN A 71 -0.97 -19.23 1.44
CA ASN A 71 -0.09 -18.73 2.50
C ASN A 71 -0.11 -19.56 3.79
N GLY A 72 -0.89 -20.65 3.85
CA GLY A 72 -1.09 -21.46 5.05
C GLY A 72 0.20 -21.92 5.72
N ASP A 73 1.24 -22.22 4.93
CA ASP A 73 2.57 -22.58 5.43
C ASP A 73 3.26 -21.47 6.24
N LYS A 74 2.95 -20.22 5.95
CA LYS A 74 3.44 -19.03 6.65
C LYS A 74 2.52 -18.64 7.80
N LEU A 75 1.20 -18.87 7.67
CA LEU A 75 0.18 -18.48 8.64
C LEU A 75 0.00 -19.49 9.79
N ILE A 76 0.18 -20.78 9.53
CA ILE A 76 -0.12 -21.87 10.47
C ILE A 76 1.16 -22.34 11.15
N SER A 77 1.07 -22.61 12.46
CA SER A 77 2.17 -23.21 13.22
C SER A 77 2.37 -24.66 12.80
N LYS A 78 3.61 -25.01 12.43
CA LYS A 78 3.97 -26.36 11.98
C LYS A 78 4.44 -27.30 13.11
N ALA A 79 4.67 -26.77 14.31
CA ALA A 79 5.27 -27.51 15.41
C ALA A 79 4.80 -27.03 16.80
N GLY A 80 5.07 -27.83 17.82
CA GLY A 80 4.76 -27.50 19.21
C GLY A 80 3.27 -27.63 19.56
N LYS A 81 2.88 -27.04 20.69
CA LYS A 81 1.51 -27.14 21.25
C LYS A 81 0.44 -26.46 20.40
N THR A 82 0.83 -25.55 19.51
CA THR A 82 -0.06 -24.81 18.61
C THR A 82 -0.06 -25.38 17.20
N LYS A 83 0.50 -26.57 16.97
CA LYS A 83 0.57 -27.18 15.63
C LYS A 83 -0.83 -27.26 14.99
N GLY A 84 -0.94 -26.77 13.76
CA GLY A 84 -2.21 -26.70 13.03
C GLY A 84 -3.09 -25.49 13.38
N GLN A 85 -2.66 -24.64 14.31
CA GLN A 85 -3.35 -23.40 14.66
C GLN A 85 -2.70 -22.20 13.98
N LEU A 86 -3.48 -21.12 13.83
CA LEU A 86 -3.00 -19.83 13.34
C LEU A 86 -1.88 -19.30 14.27
N LYS A 87 -0.80 -18.79 13.70
CA LYS A 87 0.28 -18.21 14.49
C LYS A 87 -0.19 -16.94 15.21
N LYS A 88 0.44 -16.63 16.34
CA LYS A 88 0.02 -15.54 17.24
C LYS A 88 -0.01 -14.18 16.52
N GLU A 89 0.88 -13.96 15.57
CA GLU A 89 0.98 -12.72 14.78
C GLU A 89 -0.24 -12.48 13.89
N PHE A 90 -1.02 -13.54 13.57
CA PHE A 90 -2.21 -13.45 12.72
C PHE A 90 -3.53 -13.54 13.50
N LEU A 91 -3.51 -13.96 14.78
CA LEU A 91 -4.72 -13.95 15.63
C LEU A 91 -5.30 -12.56 15.82
N ILE A 92 -4.47 -11.51 15.79
CA ILE A 92 -4.96 -10.12 15.78
C ILE A 92 -5.80 -9.80 14.53
N GLY A 93 -5.57 -10.52 13.42
CA GLY A 93 -6.40 -10.46 12.21
C GLY A 93 -7.83 -10.87 12.47
N ASP A 94 -8.04 -11.95 13.23
CA ASP A 94 -9.39 -12.41 13.63
C ASP A 94 -10.11 -11.33 14.45
N SER A 95 -9.40 -10.68 15.38
CA SER A 95 -9.94 -9.58 16.18
C SER A 95 -10.33 -8.38 15.32
N MET A 96 -9.51 -8.01 14.34
CA MET A 96 -9.80 -6.92 13.40
C MET A 96 -11.01 -7.25 12.52
N ILE A 97 -11.11 -8.50 12.03
CA ILE A 97 -12.27 -8.97 11.28
C ILE A 97 -13.53 -8.92 12.14
N ALA A 98 -13.44 -9.43 13.38
CA ALA A 98 -14.56 -9.46 14.31
C ALA A 98 -15.06 -8.05 14.69
N SER A 99 -14.16 -7.06 14.78
CA SER A 99 -14.56 -5.67 15.07
C SER A 99 -15.29 -5.00 13.91
N LEU A 100 -15.10 -5.47 12.66
CA LEU A 100 -15.67 -4.86 11.46
C LEU A 100 -16.88 -5.62 10.89
N LYS A 101 -16.86 -6.95 10.86
CA LYS A 101 -17.82 -7.78 10.11
C LYS A 101 -19.30 -7.58 10.50
N ASP A 102 -19.55 -7.25 11.77
CA ASP A 102 -20.89 -7.05 12.31
C ASP A 102 -21.22 -5.56 12.52
N ASP A 103 -20.31 -4.65 12.12
CA ASP A 103 -20.54 -3.20 12.24
C ASP A 103 -21.44 -2.70 11.09
N PRO A 104 -22.64 -2.16 11.37
CA PRO A 104 -23.56 -1.74 10.33
C PRO A 104 -23.04 -0.58 9.47
N SER A 105 -22.27 0.34 10.05
CA SER A 105 -21.69 1.50 9.36
C SER A 105 -20.58 1.06 8.43
N PHE A 106 -19.70 0.18 8.88
CA PHE A 106 -18.68 -0.46 8.02
C PHE A 106 -19.36 -1.23 6.90
N ASN A 107 -20.35 -2.06 7.18
CA ASN A 107 -21.02 -2.86 6.16
C ASN A 107 -21.72 -2.00 5.12
N ARG A 108 -22.40 -0.92 5.54
CA ARG A 108 -23.01 0.01 4.59
C ARG A 108 -21.97 0.74 3.74
N LEU A 109 -20.87 1.20 4.34
CA LEU A 109 -19.80 1.89 3.63
C LEU A 109 -19.06 0.96 2.67
N TYR A 110 -18.66 -0.21 3.14
CA TYR A 110 -17.76 -1.10 2.43
C TYR A 110 -18.52 -2.03 1.48
N HIS A 111 -19.67 -2.59 1.84
CA HIS A 111 -20.41 -3.52 0.98
C HIS A 111 -21.59 -2.86 0.24
N GLY A 112 -22.03 -1.67 0.66
CA GLY A 112 -23.20 -1.01 0.10
C GLY A 112 -24.51 -1.72 0.46
N SER A 113 -25.59 -1.29 -0.17
CA SER A 113 -26.90 -1.97 -0.13
C SER A 113 -27.11 -2.86 -1.35
N SER A 114 -28.13 -3.73 -1.30
CA SER A 114 -28.53 -4.58 -2.43
C SER A 114 -28.93 -3.83 -3.70
N THR A 115 -29.12 -2.51 -3.63
CA THR A 115 -29.47 -1.65 -4.77
C THR A 115 -28.29 -0.83 -5.30
N GLU A 116 -27.14 -0.88 -4.63
CA GLU A 116 -25.94 -0.14 -5.02
C GLU A 116 -24.98 -1.06 -5.77
N ASN A 117 -24.34 -0.52 -6.80
CA ASN A 117 -23.29 -1.22 -7.54
C ASN A 117 -21.96 -1.03 -6.82
N VAL A 118 -21.48 -2.08 -6.15
CA VAL A 118 -20.21 -2.10 -5.44
C VAL A 118 -19.29 -3.15 -6.05
N GLU A 119 -18.12 -2.72 -6.51
CA GLU A 119 -17.07 -3.59 -7.05
C GLU A 119 -15.93 -3.76 -6.06
N LYS A 120 -15.53 -5.01 -5.81
CA LYS A 120 -14.36 -5.35 -4.99
C LYS A 120 -13.12 -5.52 -5.85
N GLU A 121 -11.96 -5.12 -5.31
CA GLU A 121 -10.66 -5.27 -5.97
C GLU A 121 -10.64 -4.71 -7.40
N MET A 122 -11.34 -3.60 -7.64
CA MET A 122 -11.48 -3.00 -8.96
C MET A 122 -10.11 -2.52 -9.46
N ILE A 123 -9.68 -3.06 -10.60
CA ILE A 123 -8.43 -2.64 -11.24
C ILE A 123 -8.69 -1.36 -12.02
N VAL A 124 -7.93 -0.32 -11.70
CA VAL A 124 -7.95 0.95 -12.42
C VAL A 124 -6.64 1.18 -13.16
N TYR A 125 -6.70 1.79 -14.34
CA TYR A 125 -5.53 2.08 -15.15
C TYR A 125 -5.79 3.24 -16.12
N GLY A 126 -4.71 3.89 -16.54
CA GLY A 126 -4.74 5.10 -17.34
C GLY A 126 -3.33 5.66 -17.51
N GLU A 127 -3.20 6.96 -17.70
CA GLU A 127 -1.90 7.62 -17.85
C GLU A 127 -1.76 8.81 -16.90
N ILE A 128 -0.57 8.97 -16.33
CA ILE A 128 -0.18 10.15 -15.56
C ILE A 128 1.04 10.77 -16.24
N LYS A 129 0.91 12.00 -16.75
CA LYS A 129 1.98 12.69 -17.52
C LYS A 129 2.56 11.85 -18.68
N GLY A 130 1.71 11.03 -19.32
CA GLY A 130 2.07 10.13 -20.43
C GLY A 130 2.75 8.83 -20.00
N VAL A 131 2.81 8.53 -18.70
CA VAL A 131 3.31 7.25 -18.17
C VAL A 131 2.11 6.34 -17.87
N PRO A 132 2.08 5.10 -18.40
CA PRO A 132 1.02 4.14 -18.07
C PRO A 132 1.05 3.80 -16.59
N PHE A 133 -0.10 3.94 -15.93
CA PHE A 133 -0.24 3.71 -14.51
C PHE A 133 -1.42 2.77 -14.20
N LYS A 134 -1.28 1.99 -13.12
CA LYS A 134 -2.31 1.09 -12.61
C LYS A 134 -2.47 1.18 -11.09
N GLY A 135 -3.67 0.85 -10.64
CA GLY A 135 -4.06 0.72 -9.25
C GLY A 135 -5.05 -0.42 -9.08
N LYS A 136 -5.28 -0.80 -7.82
CA LYS A 136 -6.33 -1.74 -7.43
C LYS A 136 -6.99 -1.20 -6.18
N LEU A 137 -8.30 -1.04 -6.25
CA LEU A 137 -9.16 -0.42 -5.24
C LEU A 137 -9.89 -1.51 -4.48
N ASP A 138 -9.80 -1.51 -3.14
CA ASP A 138 -10.39 -2.60 -2.34
C ASP A 138 -11.93 -2.66 -2.50
N SER A 139 -12.60 -1.50 -2.46
CA SER A 139 -14.04 -1.41 -2.62
C SER A 139 -14.50 -0.11 -3.25
N VAL A 140 -15.21 -0.18 -4.37
CA VAL A 140 -15.69 0.98 -5.14
C VAL A 140 -17.21 0.98 -5.20
N ASN A 141 -17.86 2.00 -4.64
CA ASN A 141 -19.29 2.20 -4.79
C ASN A 141 -19.57 3.13 -5.97
N LEU A 142 -19.86 2.52 -7.13
CA LEU A 142 -20.12 3.22 -8.38
C LEU A 142 -21.46 3.98 -8.36
N THR A 143 -22.41 3.58 -7.51
CA THR A 143 -23.69 4.28 -7.37
C THR A 143 -23.57 5.57 -6.55
N GLN A 144 -22.74 5.57 -5.51
CA GLN A 144 -22.62 6.68 -4.56
C GLN A 144 -21.38 7.56 -4.79
N GLY A 145 -20.51 7.22 -5.74
CA GLY A 145 -19.34 8.03 -6.10
C GLY A 145 -18.29 8.10 -4.98
N TYR A 146 -17.91 6.96 -4.43
CA TYR A 146 -16.80 6.87 -3.48
C TYR A 146 -16.09 5.51 -3.58
N PHE A 147 -14.88 5.44 -3.05
CA PHE A 147 -14.20 4.16 -2.81
C PHE A 147 -13.58 4.14 -1.42
N ALA A 148 -13.58 2.96 -0.80
CA ALA A 148 -13.03 2.70 0.52
C ALA A 148 -11.81 1.80 0.40
N ASP A 149 -10.71 2.25 1.01
CA ASP A 149 -9.46 1.51 1.11
C ASP A 149 -9.26 1.10 2.59
N LEU A 150 -9.16 -0.20 2.84
CA LEU A 150 -9.03 -0.76 4.17
C LEU A 150 -7.55 -0.71 4.58
N LYS A 151 -7.24 -0.18 5.75
CA LYS A 151 -5.86 -0.08 6.24
C LYS A 151 -5.75 -0.67 7.64
N THR A 152 -4.91 -1.70 7.77
CA THR A 152 -4.49 -2.20 9.08
C THR A 152 -3.33 -1.34 9.62
N MET A 153 -3.55 -0.68 10.76
CA MET A 153 -2.62 0.27 11.36
C MET A 153 -2.13 -0.23 12.72
N LYS A 154 -0.98 0.25 13.20
CA LYS A 154 -0.51 -0.11 14.55
C LYS A 154 -1.48 0.40 15.62
N SER A 155 -1.79 1.69 15.56
CA SER A 155 -2.78 2.42 16.38
C SER A 155 -3.39 3.51 15.50
N ILE A 156 -4.54 4.04 15.90
CA ILE A 156 -5.16 5.21 15.25
C ILE A 156 -4.76 6.50 15.98
N TYR A 157 -4.93 6.52 17.32
CA TYR A 157 -4.85 7.74 18.13
C TYR A 157 -3.60 7.87 19.01
N ASP A 158 -2.71 6.87 19.06
CA ASP A 158 -1.42 7.01 19.76
C ASP A 158 -0.63 8.20 19.20
N MET A 159 -0.07 9.03 20.08
CA MET A 159 0.64 10.25 19.66
C MET A 159 2.11 9.97 19.36
N GLU A 160 2.52 10.20 18.11
CA GLU A 160 3.88 10.01 17.61
C GLU A 160 4.46 11.31 17.05
N TRP A 161 5.79 11.46 17.07
CA TRP A 161 6.44 12.62 16.45
C TRP A 161 6.40 12.48 14.92
N ASN A 162 5.97 13.54 14.23
CA ASN A 162 6.09 13.65 12.77
C ASN A 162 7.22 14.64 12.44
N ALA A 163 8.20 14.18 11.67
CA ALA A 163 9.39 14.98 11.36
C ALA A 163 9.10 16.15 10.40
N GLU A 164 8.17 15.95 9.46
CA GLU A 164 7.78 16.92 8.45
C GLU A 164 6.93 18.05 9.03
N LEU A 165 5.87 17.69 9.76
CA LEU A 165 4.99 18.62 10.47
C LEU A 165 5.60 19.19 11.75
N ARG A 166 6.75 18.66 12.19
CA ARG A 166 7.50 19.06 13.39
C ARG A 166 6.63 19.16 14.65
N ARG A 167 5.73 18.20 14.83
CA ARG A 167 4.82 18.13 16.00
C ARG A 167 4.41 16.69 16.28
N LYS A 168 3.85 16.45 17.47
CA LYS A 168 3.17 15.18 17.76
C LYS A 168 1.82 15.13 17.07
N VAL A 169 1.52 14.01 16.42
CA VAL A 169 0.26 13.72 15.72
C VAL A 169 -0.19 12.28 16.01
N PRO A 170 -1.47 11.94 15.81
CA PRO A 170 -1.93 10.54 15.87
C PRO A 170 -1.17 9.62 14.91
N THR A 171 -0.95 8.35 15.29
CA THR A 171 -0.29 7.32 14.46
C THR A 171 -0.93 7.18 13.09
N ALA A 172 -2.25 7.34 12.98
CA ALA A 172 -2.94 7.33 11.69
C ALA A 172 -2.41 8.39 10.72
N VAL A 173 -2.11 9.60 11.21
CA VAL A 173 -1.55 10.69 10.39
C VAL A 173 -0.15 10.30 9.90
N ASN A 174 0.70 9.77 10.78
CA ASN A 174 2.02 9.28 10.40
C ASN A 174 1.95 8.15 9.36
N ASN A 175 0.98 7.24 9.46
CA ASN A 175 0.79 6.19 8.47
C ASN A 175 0.33 6.77 7.12
N ILE A 176 -0.66 7.68 7.13
CA ILE A 176 -1.23 8.27 5.91
C ILE A 176 -0.19 9.08 5.15
N LEU A 177 0.58 9.91 5.84
CA LEU A 177 1.63 10.73 5.23
C LEU A 177 2.86 9.90 4.92
N GLY A 178 3.41 9.19 5.93
CA GLY A 178 4.66 8.45 5.81
C GLY A 178 4.62 7.24 4.87
N PHE A 179 3.47 6.59 4.68
CA PHE A 179 3.31 5.55 3.66
C PHE A 179 2.74 6.07 2.32
N GLY A 180 2.42 7.36 2.23
CA GLY A 180 1.90 7.99 1.02
C GLY A 180 0.48 7.54 0.65
N TYR A 181 -0.38 7.28 1.62
CA TYR A 181 -1.76 6.86 1.32
C TYR A 181 -2.57 7.98 0.67
N HIS A 182 -2.33 9.23 1.03
CA HIS A 182 -2.94 10.39 0.37
C HIS A 182 -2.59 10.42 -1.14
N SER A 183 -1.31 10.26 -1.51
CA SER A 183 -0.89 10.16 -2.92
C SER A 183 -1.48 8.93 -3.61
N GLN A 184 -1.51 7.77 -2.92
CA GLN A 184 -2.14 6.54 -3.45
C GLN A 184 -3.61 6.78 -3.83
N LEU A 185 -4.39 7.33 -2.90
CA LEU A 185 -5.81 7.61 -3.10
C LEU A 185 -6.02 8.63 -4.23
N ALA A 186 -5.17 9.66 -4.30
CA ALA A 186 -5.26 10.67 -5.35
C ALA A 186 -4.99 10.10 -6.74
N ILE A 187 -3.97 9.24 -6.89
CA ILE A 187 -3.70 8.50 -8.13
C ILE A 187 -4.91 7.65 -8.50
N TYR A 188 -5.44 6.86 -7.56
CA TYR A 188 -6.54 5.96 -7.88
C TYR A 188 -7.83 6.70 -8.24
N ARG A 189 -8.10 7.83 -7.58
CA ARG A 189 -9.19 8.73 -7.95
C ARG A 189 -9.03 9.26 -9.37
N ASP A 190 -7.83 9.72 -9.74
CA ASP A 190 -7.54 10.21 -11.09
C ASP A 190 -7.72 9.12 -12.15
N LEU A 191 -7.17 7.92 -11.94
CA LEU A 191 -7.31 6.79 -12.87
C LEU A 191 -8.77 6.32 -12.98
N LEU A 192 -9.50 6.26 -11.88
CA LEU A 192 -10.91 5.87 -11.88
C LEU A 192 -11.75 6.88 -12.66
N LYS A 193 -11.49 8.19 -12.48
CA LYS A 193 -12.12 9.24 -13.27
C LYS A 193 -11.79 9.13 -14.76
N GLN A 194 -10.55 8.81 -15.14
CA GLN A 194 -10.20 8.56 -16.55
C GLN A 194 -11.01 7.40 -17.16
N MET A 195 -11.26 6.34 -16.39
CA MET A 195 -11.99 5.16 -16.86
C MET A 195 -13.51 5.34 -16.93
N THR A 196 -14.08 6.11 -16.01
CA THR A 196 -15.54 6.21 -15.82
C THR A 196 -16.11 7.55 -16.32
N GLY A 197 -15.31 8.61 -16.28
CA GLY A 197 -15.75 9.99 -16.47
C GLY A 197 -16.32 10.65 -15.20
N ASP A 198 -16.47 9.90 -14.10
CA ASP A 198 -17.13 10.35 -12.88
C ASP A 198 -16.14 10.75 -11.77
N GLU A 199 -16.62 11.59 -10.84
CA GLU A 199 -15.85 11.99 -9.65
C GLU A 199 -16.10 11.03 -8.48
N PHE A 200 -15.02 10.72 -7.75
CA PHE A 200 -15.07 9.81 -6.61
C PHE A 200 -14.41 10.39 -5.37
N ARG A 201 -15.02 10.12 -4.22
CA ARG A 201 -14.47 10.47 -2.91
C ARG A 201 -13.65 9.30 -2.34
N PRO A 202 -12.34 9.45 -2.13
CA PRO A 202 -11.53 8.43 -1.47
C PRO A 202 -11.76 8.45 0.04
N ILE A 203 -11.84 7.27 0.64
CA ILE A 203 -12.03 7.08 2.08
C ILE A 203 -11.07 5.99 2.55
N ILE A 204 -10.44 6.19 3.71
CA ILE A 204 -9.73 5.13 4.41
C ILE A 204 -10.64 4.58 5.51
N VAL A 205 -10.76 3.26 5.56
CA VAL A 205 -11.25 2.56 6.76
C VAL A 205 -10.02 2.06 7.51
N ALA A 206 -9.70 2.68 8.64
CA ALA A 206 -8.59 2.25 9.48
C ALA A 206 -9.07 1.24 10.51
N VAL A 207 -8.29 0.19 10.74
CA VAL A 207 -8.47 -0.75 11.87
C VAL A 207 -7.13 -1.00 12.55
N SER A 208 -7.07 -0.89 13.87
CA SER A 208 -5.82 -0.94 14.64
C SER A 208 -5.40 -2.38 15.02
N LYS A 209 -4.10 -2.56 15.30
CA LYS A 209 -3.47 -3.81 15.74
C LYS A 209 -3.34 -3.89 17.26
N GLU A 210 -4.25 -3.22 17.97
CA GLU A 210 -4.33 -3.22 19.44
C GLU A 210 -5.07 -4.46 19.95
N GLU A 211 -4.89 -4.85 21.21
CA GLU A 211 -5.55 -6.03 21.80
C GLU A 211 -7.08 -6.00 21.59
N VAL A 212 -7.67 -4.82 21.70
CA VAL A 212 -9.02 -4.51 21.25
C VAL A 212 -8.89 -3.55 20.07
N PRO A 213 -9.11 -4.01 18.83
CA PRO A 213 -8.96 -3.16 17.65
C PRO A 213 -9.89 -1.94 17.69
N ASP A 214 -9.28 -0.77 17.56
CA ASP A 214 -9.97 0.48 17.26
C ASP A 214 -10.25 0.58 15.75
N LYS A 215 -11.22 1.40 15.34
CA LYS A 215 -11.59 1.58 13.93
C LYS A 215 -12.11 2.99 13.68
N GLU A 216 -11.73 3.56 12.53
CA GLU A 216 -12.13 4.92 12.14
C GLU A 216 -12.34 5.02 10.63
N VAL A 217 -13.30 5.85 10.22
CA VAL A 217 -13.50 6.23 8.82
C VAL A 217 -12.85 7.59 8.61
N ILE A 218 -11.75 7.60 7.86
CA ILE A 218 -10.92 8.78 7.65
C ILE A 218 -11.11 9.29 6.22
N ARG A 219 -11.65 10.50 6.09
CA ARG A 219 -11.63 11.24 4.83
C ARG A 219 -10.31 11.99 4.70
N ILE A 220 -9.69 11.91 3.53
CA ILE A 220 -8.54 12.74 3.19
C ILE A 220 -9.05 14.03 2.56
N ASP A 221 -8.67 15.17 3.14
CA ASP A 221 -9.06 16.47 2.62
C ASP A 221 -8.36 16.78 1.29
N GLU A 222 -9.00 17.62 0.46
CA GLU A 222 -8.60 17.83 -0.94
C GLU A 222 -7.16 18.31 -1.09
N GLU A 223 -6.69 19.18 -0.19
CA GLU A 223 -5.31 19.70 -0.18
C GLU A 223 -4.27 18.57 -0.19
N TRP A 224 -4.47 17.52 0.60
CA TRP A 224 -3.57 16.37 0.68
C TRP A 224 -3.64 15.48 -0.56
N LEU A 225 -4.81 15.38 -1.18
CA LEU A 225 -4.97 14.62 -2.42
C LEU A 225 -4.30 15.35 -3.60
N GLU A 226 -4.48 16.67 -3.69
CA GLU A 226 -3.84 17.50 -4.71
C GLU A 226 -2.32 17.49 -4.56
N GLU A 227 -1.81 17.71 -3.35
CA GLU A 227 -0.38 17.65 -3.04
C GLU A 227 0.21 16.29 -3.42
N GLY A 228 -0.39 15.19 -2.94
CA GLY A 228 0.10 13.85 -3.24
C GLY A 228 0.07 13.51 -4.73
N LEU A 229 -0.90 14.01 -5.50
CA LEU A 229 -0.92 13.81 -6.95
C LEU A 229 0.14 14.66 -7.67
N GLU A 230 0.42 15.87 -7.18
CA GLU A 230 1.44 16.74 -7.78
C GLU A 230 2.85 16.19 -7.55
N GLU A 231 3.18 15.70 -6.35
CA GLU A 231 4.46 15.02 -6.08
C GLU A 231 4.71 13.85 -7.05
N VAL A 232 3.65 13.08 -7.33
CA VAL A 232 3.70 11.98 -8.28
C VAL A 232 3.97 12.52 -9.68
N LYS A 233 3.25 13.56 -10.11
CA LYS A 233 3.42 14.18 -11.43
C LYS A 233 4.83 14.76 -11.64
N GLU A 234 5.46 15.29 -10.59
CA GLU A 234 6.81 15.84 -10.64
C GLU A 234 7.88 14.75 -10.81
N THR A 235 7.71 13.61 -10.15
CA THR A 235 8.76 12.58 -10.05
C THR A 235 8.57 11.40 -11.01
N ILE A 236 7.35 11.17 -11.52
CA ILE A 236 6.99 9.96 -12.28
C ILE A 236 7.83 9.76 -13.54
N LYS A 237 8.19 10.82 -14.26
CA LYS A 237 8.97 10.70 -15.51
C LYS A 237 10.37 10.20 -15.25
N GLU A 238 11.05 10.73 -14.24
CA GLU A 238 12.40 10.28 -13.87
C GLU A 238 12.38 8.81 -13.44
N VAL A 239 11.40 8.43 -12.60
CA VAL A 239 11.21 7.03 -12.19
C VAL A 239 10.98 6.12 -13.41
N TRP A 240 10.11 6.56 -14.33
CA TRP A 240 9.80 5.78 -15.52
C TRP A 240 10.99 5.63 -16.45
N ASP A 241 11.79 6.68 -16.65
CA ASP A 241 12.98 6.60 -17.50
C ASP A 241 14.06 5.68 -16.91
N VAL A 242 14.18 5.58 -15.58
CA VAL A 242 15.01 4.56 -14.93
C VAL A 242 14.46 3.15 -15.19
N ILE A 243 13.16 2.94 -15.00
CA ILE A 243 12.50 1.64 -15.28
C ILE A 243 12.73 1.21 -16.74
N GLN A 244 12.71 2.16 -17.66
CA GLN A 244 12.94 1.94 -19.09
C GLN A 244 14.42 1.91 -19.48
N HIS A 245 15.35 1.89 -18.51
CA HIS A 245 16.80 1.85 -18.73
C HIS A 245 17.34 3.01 -19.60
N LYS A 246 16.66 4.16 -19.59
CA LYS A 246 17.09 5.37 -20.31
C LYS A 246 18.01 6.25 -19.47
N VAL A 247 17.93 6.13 -18.15
CA VAL A 247 18.71 6.88 -17.18
C VAL A 247 19.31 5.90 -16.18
N GLU A 248 20.60 6.09 -15.87
CA GLU A 248 21.29 5.29 -14.87
C GLU A 248 20.65 5.44 -13.48
N PRO A 249 20.39 4.34 -12.77
CA PRO A 249 19.72 4.40 -11.49
C PRO A 249 20.64 4.99 -10.40
N LYS A 250 20.13 5.98 -9.66
CA LYS A 250 20.84 6.53 -8.49
C LYS A 250 20.80 5.53 -7.32
N ALA A 251 21.92 5.39 -6.60
CA ALA A 251 22.00 4.60 -5.37
C ALA A 251 21.81 5.48 -4.14
N CYS A 252 21.03 5.03 -3.15
CA CYS A 252 20.82 5.80 -1.92
C CYS A 252 21.99 5.74 -0.93
N GLY A 253 22.92 4.78 -1.09
CA GLY A 253 24.10 4.63 -0.24
C GLY A 253 23.89 4.00 1.14
N HIS A 254 22.63 3.79 1.56
CA HIS A 254 22.28 3.42 2.94
C HIS A 254 21.36 2.20 3.10
N CYS A 255 20.80 1.66 2.01
CA CYS A 255 20.02 0.41 2.07
C CYS A 255 20.94 -0.82 1.98
N ASP A 256 20.42 -1.99 2.33
CA ASP A 256 21.19 -3.25 2.34
C ASP A 256 21.86 -3.57 1.00
N TYR A 257 21.18 -3.30 -0.11
CA TYR A 257 21.78 -3.41 -1.45
C TYR A 257 22.97 -2.46 -1.61
N CYS A 258 22.84 -1.19 -1.23
CA CYS A 258 23.95 -0.25 -1.31
C CYS A 258 25.09 -0.65 -0.36
N HIS A 259 24.80 -1.18 0.82
CA HIS A 259 25.80 -1.71 1.74
C HIS A 259 26.54 -2.90 1.14
N SER A 260 25.86 -3.82 0.47
CA SER A 260 26.49 -4.99 -0.16
C SER A 260 27.46 -4.60 -1.28
N GLN A 261 27.21 -3.46 -1.94
CA GLN A 261 28.07 -2.92 -3.01
C GLN A 261 29.13 -1.93 -2.48
N LYS A 262 29.06 -1.51 -1.22
CA LYS A 262 29.89 -0.44 -0.67
C LYS A 262 31.36 -0.87 -0.56
N LYS A 263 32.27 -0.01 -1.03
CA LYS A 263 33.72 -0.16 -0.87
C LYS A 263 34.29 1.03 -0.10
N LEU A 264 35.21 0.78 0.82
CA LEU A 264 35.91 1.84 1.56
C LEU A 264 36.92 2.53 0.63
N ASN A 265 36.65 3.76 0.23
CA ASN A 265 37.48 4.53 -0.71
C ASN A 265 37.69 6.00 -0.31
N SER A 266 37.10 6.46 0.79
CA SER A 266 37.18 7.85 1.26
C SER A 266 37.01 7.94 2.78
N ILE A 267 37.57 8.98 3.38
CA ILE A 267 37.36 9.33 4.79
C ILE A 267 36.17 10.30 4.85
N VAL A 268 35.17 9.97 5.65
CA VAL A 268 33.99 10.82 5.90
C VAL A 268 34.12 11.40 7.31
N THR A 269 33.94 12.71 7.45
CA THR A 269 33.96 13.36 8.77
C THR A 269 32.58 13.29 9.44
N LEU A 270 32.53 13.52 10.75
CA LEU A 270 31.27 13.60 11.49
C LEU A 270 30.34 14.70 10.93
N ASN A 271 30.88 15.87 10.55
CA ASN A 271 30.08 16.96 9.97
C ASN A 271 29.43 16.54 8.65
N ASN A 272 30.14 15.77 7.81
CA ASN A 272 29.56 15.24 6.57
C ASN A 272 28.36 14.32 6.83
N LEU A 273 28.31 13.64 7.99
CA LEU A 273 27.18 12.77 8.36
C LEU A 273 25.99 13.54 8.93
N ILE A 274 26.23 14.72 9.50
CA ILE A 274 25.17 15.61 10.01
C ILE A 274 24.48 16.34 8.85
N GLY A 275 25.18 16.54 7.72
CA GLY A 275 24.67 17.22 6.54
C GLY A 275 25.00 18.71 6.49
N ASP A 276 26.05 19.13 7.21
CA ASP A 276 26.59 20.50 7.27
C ASP A 276 27.75 20.74 6.28
#